data_AF-A0A1H9PWE2-F1
#
_entry.id   AF-A0A1H9PWE2-F1
#
_cell.length_a   1.000
_cell.length_b   1.000
_cell.length_c   1.000
_cell.angle_alpha   90.00
_cell.angle_beta   90.00
_cell.angle_gamma   90.00
#
_symmetry.space_group_name_H-M   'P 1'
#
loop_
_entity.id
_entity.type
_entity.pdbx_description
1 polymer ?
#
loop_
_entity_poly.entity_id
_entity_poly.type
_entity_poly.pdbx_seq_one_letter_code
_entity_poly.pdbx_strand_id
1 'polypeptide(L)'
;MKKIILIISLFFRLLSVAQSTYTVTSLIDDNSVGTLRTAINTANSNSTINEIVFSAGLIGKITLTSNLPNIKSSYTITGPGTSIISISGNSIYKMFTLDPSVVLTITSLTLTENSKGTSTNPGTIFYAFESSVLASDISITGNTQGYAFYAGSDNSLISFTNSTFTNNSGNRFITSDFGSTPDTTSDNDADYTNKIIVTGCTFSNNSGMIFFVERYVKLDNCIFDNNSGLIGNFRGVNRFQVLNSTFTNNTGATLFSFSSWISSEGWGLTTLGTNHHLFDGNLFTDNSGIVINTGSVNDQSKTTIINNVFSNNGTEYTGSPIVNTNNTLGNFFDSVLFNSSDAKITVTMNRAVFNTNTGSGELQASDFRFSFRGSYATLQSITPTSISSKDNIYTLGLDLSGDIYGTETISLYPITNSIYDINSNIAGAVQKNNTTLLNFNISILSSAGEFGVNNTNSYVNKNGKIGSGSGLTKYGKIITVP
;
A
#
# COMPACT_ATOMS: atom_id res chain seq x y z
N MET A 1 12.61 -55.02 -8.65
CA MET A 1 13.22 -54.50 -7.40
C MET A 1 12.52 -53.18 -7.04
N LYS A 2 11.69 -53.18 -5.99
CA LYS A 2 10.96 -52.00 -5.51
C LYS A 2 11.94 -51.10 -4.74
N LYS A 3 12.07 -49.82 -5.15
CA LYS A 3 12.80 -48.80 -4.40
C LYS A 3 11.98 -48.43 -3.15
N ILE A 4 12.52 -48.74 -1.97
CA ILE A 4 12.01 -48.27 -0.69
C ILE A 4 12.54 -46.83 -0.53
N ILE A 5 11.64 -45.86 -0.53
CA ILE A 5 11.94 -44.48 -0.16
C ILE A 5 11.83 -44.40 1.37
N LEU A 6 12.97 -44.21 2.03
CA LEU A 6 13.03 -44.01 3.49
C LEU A 6 12.67 -42.55 3.77
N ILE A 7 11.44 -42.30 4.25
CA ILE A 7 11.05 -40.99 4.77
C ILE A 7 11.63 -40.87 6.17
N ILE A 8 12.71 -40.11 6.34
CA ILE A 8 13.24 -39.73 7.65
C ILE A 8 12.37 -38.58 8.17
N SER A 9 11.42 -38.89 9.05
CA SER A 9 10.72 -37.88 9.84
C SER A 9 11.67 -37.36 10.92
N LEU A 10 12.11 -36.11 10.79
CA LEU A 10 12.87 -35.42 11.83
C LEU A 10 11.91 -35.04 12.97
N PHE A 11 11.82 -35.90 14.00
CA PHE A 11 11.12 -35.57 15.24
C PHE A 11 11.94 -34.54 16.02
N PHE A 12 11.56 -33.26 15.93
CA PHE A 12 12.00 -32.27 16.92
C PHE A 12 11.42 -32.65 18.28
N ARG A 13 12.27 -33.15 19.18
CA ARG A 13 11.92 -33.16 20.61
C ARG A 13 11.95 -31.71 21.08
N LEU A 14 10.77 -31.13 21.30
CA LEU A 14 10.63 -29.94 22.12
C LEU A 14 11.09 -30.31 23.54
N LEU A 15 12.33 -29.96 23.88
CA LEU A 15 12.75 -29.84 25.27
C LEU A 15 11.95 -28.67 25.86
N SER A 16 10.80 -28.98 26.46
CA SER A 16 10.13 -28.07 27.38
C SER A 16 11.04 -27.97 28.61
N VAL A 17 11.86 -26.93 28.65
CA VAL A 17 12.48 -26.49 29.89
C VAL A 17 11.31 -26.06 30.78
N ALA A 18 11.23 -26.59 32.01
CA ALA A 18 10.23 -26.14 32.98
C ALA A 18 10.35 -24.61 33.11
N GLN A 19 9.31 -23.90 32.68
CA GLN A 19 9.27 -22.45 32.63
C GLN A 19 9.08 -21.95 34.07
N SER A 20 10.03 -21.18 34.60
CA SER A 20 9.80 -20.50 35.88
C SER A 20 9.20 -19.13 35.56
N THR A 21 7.99 -18.92 36.06
CA THR A 21 7.20 -17.74 35.74
C THR A 21 7.24 -16.73 36.89
N TYR A 22 7.40 -15.45 36.57
CA TYR A 22 7.08 -14.35 37.49
C TYR A 22 5.70 -13.78 37.16
N THR A 23 4.83 -13.63 38.15
CA THR A 23 3.50 -13.05 37.96
C THR A 23 3.46 -11.60 38.45
N VAL A 24 3.15 -10.66 37.55
CA VAL A 24 2.87 -9.26 37.87
C VAL A 24 1.47 -9.15 38.46
N THR A 25 1.35 -8.54 39.64
CA THR A 25 0.10 -8.39 40.40
C THR A 25 -0.27 -6.93 40.67
N SER A 26 0.59 -5.98 40.27
CA SER A 26 0.40 -4.55 40.50
C SER A 26 0.62 -3.74 39.23
N LEU A 27 -0.20 -2.68 39.05
CA LEU A 27 -0.06 -1.72 37.96
C LEU A 27 0.93 -0.58 38.27
N ILE A 28 1.44 -0.51 39.50
CA ILE A 28 2.37 0.54 39.94
C ILE A 28 3.75 0.32 39.29
N ASP A 29 4.48 1.41 39.03
CA ASP A 29 5.86 1.38 38.57
C ASP A 29 6.81 2.05 39.58
N ASP A 30 7.08 1.37 40.69
CA ASP A 30 7.90 1.89 41.82
C ASP A 30 8.96 0.90 42.32
N ASN A 31 9.18 -0.21 41.59
CA ASN A 31 10.09 -1.29 41.97
C ASN A 31 9.65 -2.07 43.24
N SER A 32 8.40 -1.93 43.71
CA SER A 32 7.84 -2.77 44.75
C SER A 32 7.52 -4.19 44.24
N VAL A 33 7.35 -5.14 45.16
CA VAL A 33 7.02 -6.54 44.83
C VAL A 33 5.71 -6.61 44.03
N GLY A 34 5.71 -7.44 42.98
CA GLY A 34 4.53 -7.65 42.12
C GLY A 34 4.39 -6.64 40.97
N THR A 35 5.30 -5.67 40.83
CA THR A 35 5.33 -4.76 39.67
C THR A 35 6.07 -5.36 38.47
N LEU A 36 5.79 -4.87 37.27
CA LEU A 36 6.51 -5.26 36.05
C LEU A 36 8.02 -4.97 36.15
N ARG A 37 8.39 -3.85 36.77
CA ARG A 37 9.80 -3.48 36.98
C ARG A 37 10.54 -4.52 37.82
N THR A 38 9.93 -4.96 38.91
CA THR A 38 10.51 -6.02 39.77
C THR A 38 10.57 -7.36 39.04
N ALA A 39 9.56 -7.68 38.22
CA ALA A 39 9.56 -8.87 37.38
C ALA A 39 10.77 -8.88 36.42
N ILE A 40 11.01 -7.77 35.71
CA ILE A 40 12.15 -7.60 34.80
C ILE A 40 13.48 -7.73 35.56
N ASN A 41 13.64 -7.05 36.70
CA ASN A 41 14.85 -7.15 37.52
C ASN A 41 15.11 -8.58 38.02
N THR A 42 14.05 -9.31 38.35
CA THR A 42 14.13 -10.71 38.79
C THR A 42 14.54 -11.62 37.63
N ALA A 43 13.91 -11.50 36.47
CA ALA A 43 14.27 -12.29 35.27
C ALA A 43 15.70 -12.01 34.79
N ASN A 44 16.15 -10.75 34.89
CA ASN A 44 17.52 -10.36 34.56
C ASN A 44 18.59 -10.96 35.48
N SER A 45 18.27 -11.18 36.76
CA SER A 45 19.22 -11.66 37.77
C SER A 45 19.11 -13.16 38.04
N ASN A 46 18.04 -13.81 37.57
CA ASN A 46 17.77 -15.22 37.78
C ASN A 46 17.39 -15.89 36.45
N SER A 47 18.36 -16.61 35.86
CA SER A 47 18.20 -17.32 34.59
C SER A 47 17.17 -18.46 34.61
N THR A 48 16.67 -18.86 35.79
CA THR A 48 15.56 -19.81 35.87
C THR A 48 14.24 -19.16 35.46
N ILE A 49 14.08 -17.85 35.68
CA ILE A 49 12.89 -17.08 35.31
C ILE A 49 12.99 -16.70 33.83
N ASN A 50 12.25 -17.41 32.99
CA ASN A 50 12.22 -17.22 31.54
C ASN A 50 10.84 -16.75 31.03
N GLU A 51 9.93 -16.42 31.94
CA GLU A 51 8.60 -15.88 31.63
C GLU A 51 8.11 -14.87 32.66
N ILE A 52 7.49 -13.80 32.16
CA ILE A 52 6.74 -12.83 32.94
C ILE A 52 5.29 -12.82 32.42
N VAL A 53 4.34 -13.05 33.32
CA VAL A 53 2.90 -13.00 33.04
C VAL A 53 2.20 -12.01 33.98
N PHE A 54 0.93 -11.70 33.71
CA PHE A 54 0.11 -10.86 34.58
C PHE A 54 -0.96 -11.69 35.27
N SER A 55 -1.22 -11.40 36.54
CA SER A 55 -2.24 -12.11 37.33
C SER A 55 -3.64 -11.98 36.71
N ALA A 56 -4.43 -13.03 36.85
CA ALA A 56 -5.81 -13.02 36.41
C ALA A 56 -6.59 -11.88 37.10
N GLY A 57 -7.31 -11.08 36.31
CA GLY A 57 -8.08 -9.94 36.81
C GLY A 57 -7.29 -8.65 37.00
N LEU A 58 -5.97 -8.64 36.76
CA LEU A 58 -5.21 -7.39 36.66
C LEU A 58 -5.54 -6.72 35.32
N ILE A 59 -6.18 -5.55 35.38
CA ILE A 59 -6.66 -4.80 34.21
C ILE A 59 -6.28 -3.34 34.42
N GLY A 60 -5.65 -2.71 33.43
CA GLY A 60 -5.39 -1.28 33.44
C GLY A 60 -4.08 -0.87 32.78
N LYS A 61 -3.66 0.35 33.10
CA LYS A 61 -2.49 1.01 32.53
C LYS A 61 -1.35 1.04 33.54
N ILE A 62 -0.19 0.52 33.14
CA ILE A 62 1.08 0.73 33.83
C ILE A 62 1.70 2.00 33.25
N THR A 63 1.70 3.08 34.03
CA THR A 63 2.32 4.35 33.63
C THR A 63 3.73 4.40 34.20
N LEU A 64 4.74 4.49 33.32
CA LEU A 64 6.13 4.49 33.76
C LEU A 64 6.50 5.78 34.53
N THR A 65 7.29 5.62 35.58
CA THR A 65 7.88 6.69 36.40
C THR A 65 9.38 6.87 36.17
N SER A 66 9.99 5.91 35.48
CA SER A 66 11.38 5.93 34.99
C SER A 66 11.53 4.96 33.82
N ASN A 67 12.63 5.02 33.08
CA ASN A 67 12.92 4.00 32.04
C ASN A 67 12.83 2.60 32.68
N LEU A 68 12.23 1.62 31.99
CA LEU A 68 12.28 0.24 32.47
C LEU A 68 13.74 -0.25 32.53
N PRO A 69 14.07 -1.21 33.42
CA PRO A 69 15.39 -1.81 33.44
C PRO A 69 15.68 -2.48 32.09
N ASN A 70 16.94 -2.42 31.63
CA ASN A 70 17.35 -3.14 30.43
C ASN A 70 17.05 -4.64 30.54
N ILE A 71 16.71 -5.27 29.43
CA ILE A 71 16.54 -6.71 29.30
C ILE A 71 17.94 -7.33 29.14
N LYS A 72 18.37 -8.11 30.13
CA LYS A 72 19.74 -8.67 30.23
C LYS A 72 19.82 -10.17 29.97
N SER A 73 18.67 -10.84 29.94
CA SER A 73 18.53 -12.27 29.69
C SER A 73 17.35 -12.51 28.76
N SER A 74 17.34 -13.64 28.05
CA SER A 74 16.27 -13.94 27.10
C SER A 74 15.06 -14.54 27.81
N TYR A 75 13.89 -13.92 27.64
CA TYR A 75 12.63 -14.37 28.23
C TYR A 75 11.41 -13.88 27.46
N THR A 76 10.24 -14.37 27.87
CA THR A 76 8.94 -13.99 27.30
C THR A 76 8.17 -13.09 28.26
N ILE A 77 7.51 -12.05 27.74
CA ILE A 77 6.51 -11.26 28.47
C ILE A 77 5.14 -11.47 27.79
N THR A 78 4.23 -12.11 28.50
CA THR A 78 2.89 -12.47 27.99
C THR A 78 1.84 -11.64 28.70
N GLY A 79 1.22 -10.70 27.98
CA GLY A 79 0.06 -9.98 28.46
C GLY A 79 -1.22 -10.82 28.44
N PRO A 80 -2.24 -10.43 29.22
CA PRO A 80 -3.53 -11.14 29.23
C PRO A 80 -4.43 -10.74 28.04
N GLY A 81 -4.01 -9.79 27.19
CA GLY A 81 -4.76 -9.30 26.05
C GLY A 81 -4.53 -7.80 25.81
N THR A 82 -4.53 -7.37 24.54
CA THR A 82 -4.26 -5.98 24.15
C THR A 82 -5.27 -4.97 24.73
N SER A 83 -6.52 -5.40 24.98
CA SER A 83 -7.53 -4.57 25.64
C SER A 83 -7.47 -4.58 27.16
N ILE A 84 -6.54 -5.33 27.77
CA ILE A 84 -6.51 -5.59 29.22
C ILE A 84 -5.38 -4.84 29.91
N ILE A 85 -4.14 -5.00 29.44
CA ILE A 85 -2.96 -4.32 29.99
C ILE A 85 -2.35 -3.41 28.93
N SER A 86 -2.14 -2.15 29.31
CA SER A 86 -1.31 -1.21 28.54
C SER A 86 -0.08 -0.78 29.35
N ILE A 87 1.04 -0.61 28.67
CA ILE A 87 2.27 -0.02 29.20
C ILE A 87 2.47 1.32 28.52
N SER A 88 2.51 2.39 29.30
CA SER A 88 2.71 3.75 28.83
C SER A 88 4.09 4.27 29.19
N GLY A 89 4.81 4.77 28.19
CA GLY A 89 6.07 5.49 28.38
C GLY A 89 5.88 6.84 29.07
N ASN A 90 4.63 7.24 29.35
CA ASN A 90 4.25 8.52 29.92
C ASN A 90 4.81 9.72 29.12
N SER A 91 5.01 9.52 27.82
CA SER A 91 5.69 10.43 26.89
C SER A 91 7.13 10.84 27.29
N ILE A 92 7.73 10.18 28.28
CA ILE A 92 9.02 10.59 28.89
C ILE A 92 10.02 9.44 28.95
N TYR A 93 9.55 8.23 29.27
CA TYR A 93 10.40 7.09 29.59
C TYR A 93 10.44 6.04 28.48
N LYS A 94 11.61 5.40 28.35
CA LYS A 94 11.80 4.25 27.48
C LYS A 94 11.18 2.99 28.09
N MET A 95 10.65 2.15 27.21
CA MET A 95 10.17 0.81 27.57
C MET A 95 11.34 -0.17 27.46
N PHE A 96 11.36 -1.04 26.44
CA PHE A 96 12.25 -2.19 26.40
C PHE A 96 13.54 -1.87 25.64
N THR A 97 14.64 -1.77 26.39
CA THR A 97 16.01 -1.69 25.85
C THR A 97 16.72 -3.01 26.11
N LEU A 98 17.27 -3.64 25.08
CA LEU A 98 17.90 -4.97 25.19
C LEU A 98 19.42 -4.84 25.18
N ASP A 99 20.08 -5.62 26.05
CA ASP A 99 21.53 -5.84 25.96
C ASP A 99 21.86 -6.75 24.75
N PRO A 100 23.09 -6.74 24.22
CA PRO A 100 23.50 -7.59 23.10
C PRO A 100 23.27 -9.09 23.35
N SER A 101 23.00 -9.84 22.28
CA SER A 101 22.72 -11.28 22.25
C SER A 101 21.47 -11.74 23.02
N VAL A 102 20.64 -10.80 23.48
CA VAL A 102 19.38 -11.10 24.18
C VAL A 102 18.21 -11.21 23.20
N VAL A 103 17.26 -12.09 23.50
CA VAL A 103 15.99 -12.21 22.80
C VAL A 103 14.83 -11.92 23.75
N LEU A 104 14.04 -10.88 23.45
CA LEU A 104 12.77 -10.62 24.11
C LEU A 104 11.62 -11.11 23.23
N THR A 105 10.79 -12.01 23.76
CA THR A 105 9.48 -12.30 23.15
C THR A 105 8.42 -11.53 23.91
N ILE A 106 7.53 -10.83 23.21
CA ILE A 106 6.45 -10.03 23.82
C ILE A 106 5.13 -10.26 23.09
N THR A 107 4.06 -10.50 23.83
CA THR A 107 2.73 -10.74 23.24
C THR A 107 1.58 -10.15 24.04
N SER A 108 0.46 -9.87 23.37
CA SER A 108 -0.84 -9.65 24.00
C SER A 108 -0.89 -8.45 24.95
N LEU A 109 -0.17 -7.38 24.62
CA LEU A 109 -0.07 -6.13 25.38
C LEU A 109 -0.35 -4.91 24.49
N THR A 110 -0.79 -3.80 25.09
CA THR A 110 -0.79 -2.50 24.45
C THR A 110 0.43 -1.67 24.85
N LEU A 111 1.12 -1.04 23.90
CA LEU A 111 2.24 -0.12 24.11
C LEU A 111 1.88 1.28 23.61
N THR A 112 1.97 2.29 24.49
CA THR A 112 1.46 3.64 24.22
C THR A 112 2.33 4.76 24.80
N GLU A 113 2.09 6.00 24.35
CA GLU A 113 2.70 7.22 24.87
C GLU A 113 4.23 7.12 24.97
N ASN A 114 4.88 6.72 23.87
CA ASN A 114 6.33 6.58 23.82
C ASN A 114 7.08 7.89 24.12
N SER A 115 8.28 7.77 24.68
CA SER A 115 9.14 8.92 24.90
C SER A 115 9.68 9.51 23.60
N LYS A 116 10.16 10.75 23.69
CA LYS A 116 10.78 11.47 22.56
C LYS A 116 12.06 10.77 22.10
N GLY A 117 12.00 10.14 20.93
CA GLY A 117 13.16 9.53 20.28
C GLY A 117 13.90 10.51 19.36
N THR A 118 15.20 10.29 19.21
CA THR A 118 16.09 11.03 18.30
C THR A 118 17.08 10.08 17.64
N SER A 119 17.87 10.54 16.67
CA SER A 119 18.95 9.73 16.09
C SER A 119 20.02 9.31 17.10
N THR A 120 20.24 10.10 18.16
CA THR A 120 21.16 9.80 19.26
C THR A 120 20.50 9.06 20.43
N ASN A 121 19.17 8.97 20.42
CA ASN A 121 18.38 8.31 21.45
C ASN A 121 17.20 7.56 20.81
N PRO A 122 17.45 6.56 19.95
CA PRO A 122 16.37 5.86 19.27
C PRO A 122 15.80 4.73 20.15
N GLY A 123 14.80 4.03 19.63
CA GLY A 123 14.20 2.83 20.23
C GLY A 123 13.49 3.12 21.56
N THR A 124 12.55 4.07 21.56
CA THR A 124 11.87 4.45 22.81
C THR A 124 10.84 3.44 23.30
N ILE A 125 10.36 2.57 22.41
CA ILE A 125 9.55 1.39 22.74
C ILE A 125 10.42 0.14 22.70
N PHE A 126 11.01 -0.19 21.55
CA PHE A 126 11.99 -1.28 21.41
C PHE A 126 13.32 -0.75 20.89
N TYR A 127 14.38 -1.01 21.62
CA TYR A 127 15.76 -0.80 21.19
C TYR A 127 16.47 -2.16 21.11
N ALA A 128 16.69 -2.62 19.88
CA ALA A 128 17.43 -3.84 19.55
C ALA A 128 18.78 -3.46 18.93
N PHE A 129 19.87 -3.81 19.59
CA PHE A 129 21.24 -3.59 19.14
C PHE A 129 22.06 -4.84 19.41
N GLU A 130 22.41 -5.57 18.34
CA GLU A 130 22.93 -6.93 18.37
C GLU A 130 22.00 -7.88 19.15
N SER A 131 20.69 -7.61 19.15
CA SER A 131 19.68 -8.31 19.94
C SER A 131 18.36 -8.44 19.18
N SER A 132 17.43 -9.25 19.70
CA SER A 132 16.19 -9.58 18.99
C SER A 132 14.94 -9.30 19.81
N VAL A 133 13.94 -8.68 19.17
CA VAL A 133 12.57 -8.58 19.69
C VAL A 133 11.62 -9.34 18.77
N LEU A 134 10.90 -10.29 19.35
CA LEU A 134 9.84 -11.06 18.70
C LEU A 134 8.49 -10.64 19.28
N ALA A 135 7.81 -9.71 18.61
CA ALA A 135 6.52 -9.18 19.04
C ALA A 135 5.37 -9.83 18.27
N SER A 136 4.35 -10.31 18.99
CA SER A 136 3.17 -10.93 18.37
C SER A 136 1.88 -10.51 19.07
N ASP A 137 0.81 -10.29 18.31
CA ASP A 137 -0.52 -9.98 18.88
C ASP A 137 -0.49 -8.78 19.85
N ILE A 138 0.37 -7.79 19.59
CA ILE A 138 0.44 -6.55 20.38
C ILE A 138 -0.29 -5.40 19.68
N SER A 139 -0.70 -4.42 20.48
CA SER A 139 -1.30 -3.17 20.01
C SER A 139 -0.36 -2.01 20.28
N ILE A 140 -0.05 -1.23 19.25
CA ILE A 140 0.85 -0.08 19.31
C ILE A 140 0.02 1.13 18.92
N THR A 141 -0.36 1.95 19.90
CA THR A 141 -1.32 3.01 19.66
C THR A 141 -1.05 4.30 20.43
N GLY A 142 -1.39 5.44 19.81
CA GLY A 142 -1.24 6.75 20.44
C GLY A 142 0.22 7.17 20.65
N ASN A 143 1.16 6.57 19.92
CA ASN A 143 2.58 6.92 20.00
C ASN A 143 2.86 8.06 19.02
N THR A 144 3.07 9.25 19.56
CA THR A 144 3.19 10.48 18.77
C THR A 144 4.63 10.94 18.56
N GLN A 145 5.60 10.25 19.16
CA GLN A 145 7.02 10.56 19.03
C GLN A 145 7.72 9.61 18.05
N GLY A 146 8.71 10.16 17.32
CA GLY A 146 9.55 9.38 16.40
C GLY A 146 10.51 8.42 17.10
N TYR A 147 11.16 7.57 16.31
CA TYR A 147 12.14 6.56 16.72
C TYR A 147 11.63 5.59 17.81
N ALA A 148 10.36 5.19 17.73
CA ALA A 148 9.76 4.24 18.66
C ALA A 148 10.46 2.87 18.61
N PHE A 149 10.80 2.40 17.41
CA PHE A 149 11.45 1.12 17.20
C PHE A 149 12.78 1.31 16.49
N TYR A 150 13.81 0.61 16.95
CA TYR A 150 15.16 0.71 16.42
C TYR A 150 15.87 -0.64 16.38
N ALA A 151 16.32 -1.05 15.20
CA ALA A 151 17.21 -2.20 14.99
C ALA A 151 18.58 -1.71 14.49
N GLY A 152 19.64 -1.89 15.27
CA GLY A 152 21.00 -1.42 14.93
C GLY A 152 22.08 -2.49 15.07
N SER A 153 23.19 -2.35 14.35
CA SER A 153 24.27 -3.35 14.26
C SER A 153 23.84 -4.66 13.61
N ASP A 154 24.82 -5.50 13.29
CA ASP A 154 24.57 -6.83 12.73
C ASP A 154 23.94 -7.75 13.79
N ASN A 155 23.21 -8.78 13.34
CA ASN A 155 22.48 -9.74 14.19
C ASN A 155 21.30 -9.14 14.99
N SER A 156 20.86 -7.93 14.66
CA SER A 156 19.62 -7.36 15.22
C SER A 156 18.37 -7.83 14.49
N LEU A 157 17.32 -8.14 15.24
CA LEU A 157 16.01 -8.48 14.66
C LEU A 157 14.91 -7.74 15.42
N ILE A 158 14.03 -7.06 14.69
CA ILE A 158 12.71 -6.73 15.19
C ILE A 158 11.69 -7.43 14.29
N SER A 159 10.88 -8.30 14.89
CA SER A 159 9.77 -8.96 14.21
C SER A 159 8.45 -8.56 14.84
N PHE A 160 7.48 -8.21 13.99
CA PHE A 160 6.08 -8.02 14.37
C PHE A 160 5.23 -9.04 13.61
N THR A 161 4.40 -9.77 14.35
CA THR A 161 3.43 -10.72 13.78
C THR A 161 2.04 -10.42 14.30
N ASN A 162 1.03 -10.41 13.42
CA ASN A 162 -0.39 -10.25 13.80
C ASN A 162 -0.66 -9.07 14.77
N SER A 163 0.10 -7.99 14.62
CA SER A 163 0.06 -6.84 15.53
C SER A 163 -0.61 -5.65 14.87
N THR A 164 -1.15 -4.74 15.69
CA THR A 164 -1.84 -3.54 15.20
C THR A 164 -1.06 -2.28 15.55
N PHE A 165 -0.99 -1.37 14.58
CA PHE A 165 -0.37 -0.05 14.69
C PHE A 165 -1.44 0.98 14.35
N THR A 166 -2.02 1.63 15.37
CA THR A 166 -3.18 2.51 15.17
C THR A 166 -2.98 3.88 15.78
N ASN A 167 -3.30 4.95 15.02
CA ASN A 167 -3.24 6.33 15.50
C ASN A 167 -1.85 6.75 16.04
N ASN A 168 -0.77 6.30 15.38
CA ASN A 168 0.58 6.76 15.70
C ASN A 168 0.99 7.90 14.75
N SER A 169 1.77 8.88 15.21
CA SER A 169 2.10 10.07 14.43
C SER A 169 3.58 10.47 14.44
N GLY A 170 4.44 9.59 14.94
CA GLY A 170 5.88 9.84 15.01
C GLY A 170 6.52 9.88 13.63
N ASN A 171 7.34 10.89 13.36
CA ASN A 171 8.19 10.90 12.16
C ASN A 171 9.36 9.93 12.36
N ARG A 172 9.60 9.02 11.39
CA ARG A 172 10.58 7.93 11.47
C ARG A 172 10.23 6.99 12.61
N PHE A 173 9.09 6.34 12.52
CA PHE A 173 8.52 5.56 13.64
C PHE A 173 9.30 4.26 13.90
N ILE A 174 9.59 3.51 12.84
CA ILE A 174 10.44 2.32 12.80
C ILE A 174 11.73 2.69 12.07
N THR A 175 12.87 2.46 12.73
CA THR A 175 14.18 2.96 12.27
C THR A 175 15.28 1.93 12.39
N SER A 176 16.40 2.19 11.71
CA SER A 176 17.64 1.43 11.86
C SER A 176 18.86 2.36 11.84
N ASP A 177 20.03 1.80 12.11
CA ASP A 177 21.29 2.41 11.69
C ASP A 177 21.52 2.27 10.17
N PHE A 178 22.64 2.85 9.72
CA PHE A 178 23.24 2.50 8.44
C PHE A 178 23.79 1.08 8.51
N GLY A 179 23.80 0.36 7.38
CA GLY A 179 24.27 -1.01 7.37
C GLY A 179 24.88 -1.46 6.07
N SER A 180 25.79 -2.43 6.18
CA SER A 180 26.37 -3.13 5.05
C SER A 180 25.38 -4.14 4.47
N THR A 181 25.57 -4.45 3.20
CA THR A 181 24.92 -5.59 2.53
C THR A 181 25.67 -6.87 2.86
N PRO A 182 25.07 -8.04 2.55
CA PRO A 182 25.86 -9.24 2.38
C PRO A 182 27.03 -9.00 1.40
N ASP A 183 28.18 -9.62 1.67
CA ASP A 183 29.39 -9.49 0.83
C ASP A 183 29.25 -10.14 -0.56
N THR A 184 28.16 -10.87 -0.79
CA THR A 184 27.85 -11.55 -2.04
C THR A 184 26.40 -11.30 -2.43
N THR A 185 26.14 -11.36 -3.74
CA THR A 185 24.78 -11.28 -4.32
C THR A 185 23.86 -12.31 -3.70
N SER A 186 22.80 -11.85 -3.02
CA SER A 186 21.81 -12.72 -2.39
C SER A 186 20.38 -12.23 -2.57
N ASP A 187 19.50 -13.16 -2.93
CA ASP A 187 18.05 -13.06 -2.81
C ASP A 187 17.51 -14.00 -1.70
N ASN A 188 18.38 -14.49 -0.82
CA ASN A 188 18.00 -15.30 0.34
C ASN A 188 17.86 -14.43 1.59
N ASP A 189 16.68 -14.44 2.20
CA ASP A 189 16.37 -13.70 3.43
C ASP A 189 17.34 -14.04 4.58
N ALA A 190 17.91 -15.26 4.59
CA ALA A 190 18.81 -15.73 5.64
C ALA A 190 20.16 -14.99 5.67
N ASP A 191 20.60 -14.43 4.55
CA ASP A 191 21.96 -13.88 4.40
C ASP A 191 22.08 -12.47 5.01
N TYR A 192 20.95 -11.83 5.29
CA TYR A 192 20.90 -10.55 6.00
C TYR A 192 21.00 -10.83 7.50
N THR A 193 21.84 -10.10 8.23
CA THR A 193 22.02 -10.33 9.67
C THR A 193 21.19 -9.36 10.53
N ASN A 194 20.93 -8.15 10.03
CA ASN A 194 20.02 -7.19 10.63
C ASN A 194 18.70 -7.14 9.85
N LYS A 195 17.57 -7.36 10.53
CA LYS A 195 16.25 -7.49 9.88
C LYS A 195 15.15 -6.75 10.64
N ILE A 196 14.24 -6.16 9.88
CA ILE A 196 12.91 -5.78 10.34
C ILE A 196 11.89 -6.59 9.54
N ILE A 197 11.14 -7.45 10.23
CA ILE A 197 10.16 -8.35 9.60
C ILE A 197 8.78 -8.03 10.15
N VAL A 198 7.83 -7.77 9.26
CA VAL A 198 6.47 -7.41 9.62
C VAL A 198 5.52 -8.32 8.84
N THR A 199 4.77 -9.16 9.56
CA THR A 199 3.90 -10.17 8.96
C THR A 199 2.50 -10.11 9.55
N GLY A 200 1.47 -10.11 8.71
CA GLY A 200 0.08 -10.15 9.19
C GLY A 200 -0.34 -8.92 10.00
N CYS A 201 0.42 -7.82 9.92
CA CYS A 201 0.18 -6.64 10.75
C CYS A 201 -0.75 -5.64 10.07
N THR A 202 -1.49 -4.87 10.87
CA THR A 202 -2.36 -3.79 10.39
C THR A 202 -1.84 -2.44 10.85
N PHE A 203 -1.57 -1.54 9.91
CA PHE A 203 -1.25 -0.14 10.14
C PHE A 203 -2.45 0.70 9.71
N SER A 204 -3.16 1.29 10.68
CA SER A 204 -4.35 2.10 10.39
C SER A 204 -4.27 3.49 10.99
N ASN A 205 -4.63 4.51 10.21
CA ASN A 205 -4.71 5.90 10.67
C ASN A 205 -3.38 6.42 11.27
N ASN A 206 -2.24 5.92 10.79
CA ASN A 206 -0.94 6.46 11.20
C ASN A 206 -0.58 7.67 10.34
N SER A 207 0.25 8.55 10.88
CA SER A 207 0.72 9.74 10.17
C SER A 207 2.24 9.90 10.31
N GLY A 208 2.85 10.59 9.34
CA GLY A 208 4.29 10.83 9.31
C GLY A 208 5.03 9.82 8.45
N MET A 209 6.19 9.35 8.92
CA MET A 209 7.01 8.39 8.20
C MET A 209 7.10 7.10 9.02
N ILE A 210 6.49 6.02 8.53
CA ILE A 210 6.41 4.77 9.28
C ILE A 210 7.78 4.10 9.32
N PHE A 211 8.34 3.77 8.15
CA PHE A 211 9.66 3.14 8.05
C PHE A 211 10.69 4.15 7.52
N PHE A 212 11.78 4.32 8.26
CA PHE A 212 12.98 5.04 7.83
C PHE A 212 14.21 4.19 8.14
N VAL A 213 14.65 3.41 7.17
CA VAL A 213 15.51 2.25 7.41
C VAL A 213 16.55 2.12 6.31
N GLU A 214 17.73 1.63 6.68
CA GLU A 214 18.80 1.27 5.75
C GLU A 214 19.21 -0.21 5.83
N ARG A 215 18.42 -1.01 6.55
CA ARG A 215 18.63 -2.44 6.79
C ARG A 215 17.51 -3.27 6.13
N TYR A 216 17.68 -4.59 6.08
CA TYR A 216 16.71 -5.48 5.44
C TYR A 216 15.31 -5.31 6.02
N VAL A 217 14.31 -5.12 5.15
CA VAL A 217 12.90 -5.11 5.55
C VAL A 217 12.08 -6.06 4.71
N LYS A 218 11.21 -6.82 5.39
CA LYS A 218 10.15 -7.61 4.77
C LYS A 218 8.80 -7.25 5.37
N LEU A 219 7.90 -6.76 4.53
CA LEU A 219 6.49 -6.59 4.82
C LEU A 219 5.74 -7.69 4.07
N ASP A 220 4.99 -8.53 4.78
CA ASP A 220 4.29 -9.67 4.17
C ASP A 220 2.89 -9.83 4.75
N ASN A 221 1.88 -9.95 3.89
CA ASN A 221 0.48 -10.11 4.29
C ASN A 221 0.02 -9.00 5.27
N CYS A 222 0.46 -7.77 5.05
CA CYS A 222 0.14 -6.62 5.89
C CYS A 222 -1.00 -5.79 5.30
N ILE A 223 -1.68 -5.03 6.17
CA ILE A 223 -2.72 -4.08 5.78
C ILE A 223 -2.26 -2.67 6.17
N PHE A 224 -2.25 -1.76 5.22
CA PHE A 224 -2.03 -0.32 5.43
C PHE A 224 -3.28 0.41 4.99
N ASP A 225 -4.05 0.91 5.97
CA ASP A 225 -5.34 1.55 5.73
C ASP A 225 -5.36 2.98 6.29
N ASN A 226 -5.75 3.96 5.47
CA ASN A 226 -5.92 5.36 5.89
C ASN A 226 -4.67 5.98 6.55
N ASN A 227 -3.45 5.57 6.16
CA ASN A 227 -2.24 6.21 6.66
C ASN A 227 -1.91 7.48 5.86
N SER A 228 -1.21 8.42 6.49
CA SER A 228 -0.76 9.67 5.85
C SER A 228 0.75 9.85 5.94
N GLY A 229 1.36 10.32 4.86
CA GLY A 229 2.80 10.48 4.72
C GLY A 229 3.48 9.28 4.04
N LEU A 230 4.76 9.09 4.33
CA LEU A 230 5.57 8.02 3.74
C LEU A 230 5.37 6.73 4.54
N ILE A 231 4.96 5.66 3.86
CA ILE A 231 4.99 4.32 4.46
C ILE A 231 6.45 3.87 4.55
N GLY A 232 7.14 3.80 3.42
CA GLY A 232 8.53 3.33 3.35
C GLY A 232 9.47 4.39 2.79
N ASN A 233 10.41 4.86 3.61
CA ASN A 233 11.62 5.51 3.13
C ASN A 233 12.79 4.53 3.31
N PHE A 234 13.05 3.77 2.24
CA PHE A 234 13.97 2.66 2.22
C PHE A 234 15.28 3.13 1.60
N ARG A 235 16.35 3.09 2.39
CA ARG A 235 17.62 3.74 2.05
C ARG A 235 18.79 2.76 2.06
N GLY A 236 19.94 3.22 1.60
CA GLY A 236 21.14 2.42 1.61
C GLY A 236 21.04 1.27 0.62
N VAL A 237 21.79 0.20 0.89
CA VAL A 237 22.05 -0.88 -0.07
C VAL A 237 21.39 -2.19 0.36
N ASN A 238 20.43 -2.18 1.29
CA ASN A 238 19.80 -3.40 1.79
C ASN A 238 18.53 -3.79 1.05
N ARG A 239 18.15 -5.07 1.15
CA ARG A 239 16.99 -5.60 0.43
C ARG A 239 15.68 -5.23 1.11
N PHE A 240 14.71 -4.80 0.31
CA PHE A 240 13.39 -4.38 0.75
C PHE A 240 12.31 -5.18 0.00
N GLN A 241 11.40 -5.79 0.75
CA GLN A 241 10.33 -6.62 0.20
C GLN A 241 8.98 -6.18 0.74
N VAL A 242 8.01 -6.02 -0.16
CA VAL A 242 6.61 -5.76 0.14
C VAL A 242 5.80 -6.81 -0.62
N LEU A 243 5.21 -7.73 0.13
CA LEU A 243 4.63 -8.95 -0.40
C LEU A 243 3.19 -9.10 0.08
N ASN A 244 2.30 -9.54 -0.81
CA ASN A 244 0.93 -9.97 -0.47
C ASN A 244 0.15 -8.97 0.40
N SER A 245 0.48 -7.68 0.32
CA SER A 245 -0.02 -6.67 1.25
C SER A 245 -1.07 -5.79 0.60
N THR A 246 -1.98 -5.27 1.41
CA THR A 246 -3.07 -4.38 0.96
C THR A 246 -2.82 -2.96 1.44
N PHE A 247 -2.94 -2.01 0.53
CA PHE A 247 -2.77 -0.58 0.74
C PHE A 247 -4.03 0.14 0.27
N THR A 248 -4.81 0.67 1.22
CA THR A 248 -6.09 1.32 0.93
C THR A 248 -6.13 2.72 1.52
N ASN A 249 -6.58 3.69 0.73
CA ASN A 249 -6.79 5.08 1.17
C ASN A 249 -5.56 5.74 1.83
N ASN A 250 -4.34 5.31 1.50
CA ASN A 250 -3.16 5.96 2.05
C ASN A 250 -2.86 7.23 1.25
N THR A 251 -2.48 8.29 1.96
CA THR A 251 -2.29 9.62 1.38
C THR A 251 -0.86 10.10 1.60
N GLY A 252 -0.24 10.65 0.58
CA GLY A 252 1.11 11.20 0.68
C GLY A 252 1.57 11.75 -0.66
N ALA A 253 2.67 12.50 -0.68
CA ALA A 253 3.33 12.84 -1.95
C ALA A 253 3.92 11.57 -2.58
N THR A 254 4.45 10.67 -1.75
CA THR A 254 4.99 9.36 -2.13
C THR A 254 4.78 8.38 -0.98
N LEU A 255 4.36 7.15 -1.25
CA LEU A 255 4.19 6.12 -0.21
C LEU A 255 5.49 5.32 0.02
N PHE A 256 6.14 4.87 -1.07
CA PHE A 256 7.41 4.17 -1.03
C PHE A 256 8.47 4.91 -1.83
N SER A 257 9.64 5.11 -1.23
CA SER A 257 10.77 5.78 -1.86
C SER A 257 12.07 5.05 -1.57
N PHE A 258 12.93 4.97 -2.59
CA PHE A 258 14.23 4.32 -2.54
C PHE A 258 15.37 5.34 -2.75
N SER A 259 16.43 5.23 -1.96
CA SER A 259 17.66 6.00 -2.19
C SER A 259 18.90 5.32 -1.62
N SER A 260 19.92 5.15 -2.44
CA SER A 260 21.15 4.47 -2.03
C SER A 260 22.41 5.24 -2.46
N TRP A 261 23.57 4.78 -1.99
CA TRP A 261 24.87 5.20 -2.52
C TRP A 261 25.40 4.22 -3.57
N ILE A 262 24.52 3.46 -4.23
CA ILE A 262 24.92 2.57 -5.33
C ILE A 262 25.48 3.45 -6.45
N SER A 263 26.77 3.30 -6.75
CA SER A 263 27.41 3.89 -7.93
C SER A 263 27.14 3.04 -9.16
N SER A 264 27.18 3.66 -10.35
CA SER A 264 27.00 2.97 -11.63
C SER A 264 28.15 1.99 -11.94
N GLU A 265 29.28 2.13 -11.26
CA GLU A 265 30.44 1.26 -11.35
C GLU A 265 30.94 0.97 -9.91
N GLY A 266 31.05 -0.29 -9.51
CA GLY A 266 31.63 -0.68 -8.22
C GLY A 266 30.89 -1.76 -7.43
N TRP A 267 31.34 -1.96 -6.19
CA TRP A 267 30.87 -3.00 -5.25
C TRP A 267 29.36 -2.96 -5.01
N GLY A 268 28.75 -1.76 -4.98
CA GLY A 268 27.33 -1.60 -4.69
C GLY A 268 26.39 -2.20 -5.74
N LEU A 269 26.67 -2.15 -7.04
CA LEU A 269 25.74 -2.65 -8.06
C LEU A 269 25.91 -4.16 -8.32
N THR A 270 27.14 -4.65 -8.20
CA THR A 270 27.49 -6.05 -8.51
C THR A 270 27.13 -7.02 -7.39
N THR A 271 27.09 -6.57 -6.14
CA THR A 271 26.76 -7.39 -4.96
C THR A 271 25.28 -7.46 -4.63
N LEU A 272 24.42 -6.77 -5.39
CA LEU A 272 22.97 -6.77 -5.13
C LEU A 272 22.24 -7.76 -6.01
N GLY A 273 21.37 -8.57 -5.38
CA GLY A 273 20.45 -9.48 -6.04
C GLY A 273 19.51 -8.77 -7.02
N THR A 274 18.89 -9.55 -7.90
CA THR A 274 17.97 -9.00 -8.92
C THR A 274 16.66 -8.51 -8.31
N ASN A 275 16.28 -9.00 -7.13
CA ASN A 275 15.06 -8.61 -6.41
C ASN A 275 15.41 -7.81 -5.15
N HIS A 276 16.30 -6.83 -5.33
CA HIS A 276 16.76 -6.00 -4.24
C HIS A 276 15.63 -5.15 -3.65
N HIS A 277 14.81 -4.55 -4.52
CA HIS A 277 13.52 -4.00 -4.16
C HIS A 277 12.45 -4.85 -4.82
N LEU A 278 11.57 -5.46 -4.03
CA LEU A 278 10.54 -6.36 -4.54
C LEU A 278 9.16 -5.95 -4.06
N PHE A 279 8.26 -5.69 -5.01
CA PHE A 279 6.83 -5.58 -4.79
C PHE A 279 6.13 -6.71 -5.54
N ASP A 280 5.61 -7.68 -4.80
CA ASP A 280 4.96 -8.86 -5.37
C ASP A 280 3.60 -9.15 -4.73
N GLY A 281 2.57 -9.32 -5.55
CA GLY A 281 1.25 -9.77 -5.10
C GLY A 281 0.48 -8.76 -4.25
N ASN A 282 0.80 -7.46 -4.33
CA ASN A 282 0.14 -6.44 -3.51
C ASN A 282 -1.12 -5.87 -4.16
N LEU A 283 -2.04 -5.40 -3.33
CA LEU A 283 -3.23 -4.65 -3.74
C LEU A 283 -3.11 -3.19 -3.30
N PHE A 284 -3.02 -2.28 -4.26
CA PHE A 284 -3.03 -0.83 -4.03
C PHE A 284 -4.35 -0.25 -4.54
N THR A 285 -5.18 0.28 -3.65
CA THR A 285 -6.48 0.88 -4.00
C THR A 285 -6.67 2.25 -3.36
N ASP A 286 -7.15 3.22 -4.13
CA ASP A 286 -7.53 4.55 -3.65
C ASP A 286 -6.39 5.33 -2.95
N ASN A 287 -5.13 5.04 -3.27
CA ASN A 287 -3.99 5.74 -2.68
C ASN A 287 -3.66 7.01 -3.48
N SER A 288 -3.33 8.12 -2.80
CA SER A 288 -2.96 9.37 -3.48
C SER A 288 -1.44 9.55 -3.60
N GLY A 289 -1.02 10.41 -4.54
CA GLY A 289 0.40 10.65 -4.85
C GLY A 289 1.07 9.49 -5.58
N ILE A 290 2.40 9.40 -5.48
CA ILE A 290 3.18 8.31 -6.09
C ILE A 290 3.17 7.09 -5.14
N VAL A 291 2.67 5.95 -5.59
CA VAL A 291 2.67 4.73 -4.77
C VAL A 291 4.10 4.22 -4.62
N ILE A 292 4.82 3.98 -5.73
CA ILE A 292 6.22 3.51 -5.69
C ILE A 292 7.14 4.44 -6.49
N ASN A 293 8.02 5.16 -5.80
CA ASN A 293 9.13 5.86 -6.44
C ASN A 293 10.37 4.97 -6.41
N THR A 294 10.77 4.42 -7.56
CA THR A 294 11.88 3.45 -7.69
C THR A 294 13.28 4.03 -7.45
N GLY A 295 13.41 5.34 -7.20
CA GLY A 295 14.68 5.98 -6.89
C GLY A 295 15.52 6.36 -8.12
N SER A 296 16.85 6.36 -7.97
CA SER A 296 17.78 6.68 -9.06
C SER A 296 17.83 5.57 -10.13
N VAL A 297 18.56 5.83 -11.23
CA VAL A 297 18.78 4.83 -12.30
C VAL A 297 19.37 3.52 -11.76
N ASN A 298 20.22 3.60 -10.74
CA ASN A 298 20.83 2.43 -10.14
C ASN A 298 19.84 1.67 -9.24
N ASP A 299 19.03 2.39 -8.45
CA ASP A 299 18.00 1.80 -7.59
C ASP A 299 16.93 1.07 -8.43
N GLN A 300 16.43 1.73 -9.48
CA GLN A 300 15.41 1.14 -10.35
C GLN A 300 15.94 -0.08 -11.13
N SER A 301 17.24 -0.14 -11.43
CA SER A 301 17.86 -1.31 -12.08
C SER A 301 17.86 -2.58 -11.22
N LYS A 302 17.50 -2.47 -9.94
CA LYS A 302 17.39 -3.56 -8.96
C LYS A 302 15.98 -3.68 -8.38
N THR A 303 15.01 -3.03 -9.02
CA THR A 303 13.61 -3.00 -8.58
C THR A 303 12.73 -3.88 -9.47
N THR A 304 12.01 -4.79 -8.82
CA THR A 304 11.03 -5.70 -9.41
C THR A 304 9.63 -5.38 -8.89
N ILE A 305 8.69 -5.12 -9.81
CA ILE A 305 7.29 -4.85 -9.50
C ILE A 305 6.43 -5.83 -10.29
N ILE A 306 5.89 -6.86 -9.64
CA ILE A 306 5.18 -7.96 -10.32
C ILE A 306 3.89 -8.35 -9.62
N ASN A 307 2.92 -8.85 -10.39
CA ASN A 307 1.68 -9.41 -9.85
C ASN A 307 0.88 -8.45 -8.94
N ASN A 308 1.10 -7.14 -9.03
CA ASN A 308 0.40 -6.17 -8.20
C ASN A 308 -0.89 -5.69 -8.90
N VAL A 309 -1.89 -5.32 -8.11
CA VAL A 309 -3.11 -4.66 -8.61
C VAL A 309 -3.11 -3.21 -8.18
N PHE A 310 -3.18 -2.30 -9.13
CA PHE A 310 -3.31 -0.87 -8.91
C PHE A 310 -4.66 -0.38 -9.42
N SER A 311 -5.53 0.03 -8.51
CA SER A 311 -6.86 0.55 -8.82
C SER A 311 -7.07 1.94 -8.22
N ASN A 312 -7.48 2.91 -9.04
CA ASN A 312 -7.80 4.27 -8.59
C ASN A 312 -6.72 4.96 -7.73
N ASN A 313 -5.44 4.67 -8.00
CA ASN A 313 -4.33 5.34 -7.31
C ASN A 313 -3.91 6.63 -8.05
N GLY A 314 -3.09 7.47 -7.40
CA GLY A 314 -2.42 8.62 -8.00
C GLY A 314 -1.48 8.21 -9.15
N THR A 315 -0.19 8.02 -8.90
CA THR A 315 0.76 7.44 -9.86
C THR A 315 1.20 6.08 -9.33
N GLU A 316 1.00 5.01 -10.10
CA GLU A 316 1.32 3.64 -9.67
C GLU A 316 2.81 3.48 -9.34
N TYR A 317 3.66 3.89 -10.27
CA TYR A 317 5.10 3.96 -10.01
C TYR A 317 5.77 4.91 -10.99
N THR A 318 6.93 5.45 -10.60
CA THR A 318 7.81 6.27 -11.44
C THR A 318 9.11 5.54 -11.73
N GLY A 319 9.89 6.02 -12.71
CA GLY A 319 11.16 5.41 -13.09
C GLY A 319 11.01 4.20 -14.01
N SER A 320 12.12 3.51 -14.23
CA SER A 320 12.21 2.34 -15.11
C SER A 320 12.70 1.11 -14.32
N PRO A 321 11.81 0.44 -13.55
CA PRO A 321 12.17 -0.81 -12.88
C PRO A 321 12.65 -1.85 -13.92
N ILE A 322 13.63 -2.66 -13.55
CA ILE A 322 14.18 -3.68 -14.47
C ILE A 322 13.15 -4.75 -14.84
N VAL A 323 12.22 -5.06 -13.93
CA VAL A 323 11.12 -5.99 -14.16
C VAL A 323 9.81 -5.35 -13.69
N ASN A 324 8.85 -5.24 -14.61
CA ASN A 324 7.50 -4.75 -14.35
C ASN A 324 6.45 -5.53 -15.16
N THR A 325 6.10 -6.74 -14.70
CA THR A 325 5.24 -7.64 -15.47
C THR A 325 4.05 -8.15 -14.66
N ASN A 326 2.98 -8.54 -15.35
CA ASN A 326 1.78 -9.12 -14.78
C ASN A 326 1.08 -8.22 -13.74
N ASN A 327 1.32 -6.91 -13.77
CA ASN A 327 0.60 -5.96 -12.93
C ASN A 327 -0.74 -5.60 -13.58
N THR A 328 -1.79 -5.41 -12.79
CA THR A 328 -3.06 -4.86 -13.26
C THR A 328 -3.06 -3.35 -13.04
N LEU A 329 -3.15 -2.55 -14.11
CA LEU A 329 -2.99 -1.08 -14.04
C LEU A 329 -4.24 -0.33 -14.53
N GLY A 330 -4.62 0.71 -13.78
CA GLY A 330 -5.73 1.60 -14.13
C GLY A 330 -5.39 2.78 -15.04
N ASN A 331 -4.24 2.74 -15.72
CA ASN A 331 -3.68 3.86 -16.46
C ASN A 331 -3.38 3.54 -17.94
N PHE A 332 -4.10 2.59 -18.56
CA PHE A 332 -4.00 2.29 -19.99
C PHE A 332 -4.66 3.35 -20.86
N PHE A 333 -5.76 3.95 -20.39
CA PHE A 333 -6.46 5.00 -21.13
C PHE A 333 -5.84 6.36 -20.83
N ASP A 334 -5.35 7.02 -21.89
CA ASP A 334 -4.98 8.44 -21.85
C ASP A 334 -6.25 9.31 -21.92
N SER A 335 -7.15 8.99 -22.86
CA SER A 335 -8.43 9.70 -23.00
C SER A 335 -9.51 8.83 -23.64
N VAL A 336 -10.77 9.14 -23.34
CA VAL A 336 -11.97 8.62 -24.00
C VAL A 336 -12.81 9.79 -24.47
N LEU A 337 -13.12 9.83 -25.77
CA LEU A 337 -13.83 10.93 -26.42
C LEU A 337 -14.99 10.41 -27.27
N PHE A 338 -16.09 11.15 -27.29
CA PHE A 338 -17.21 10.87 -28.19
C PHE A 338 -17.15 11.73 -29.45
N ASN A 339 -17.34 11.08 -30.60
CA ASN A 339 -17.57 11.74 -31.88
C ASN A 339 -19.05 11.60 -32.28
N SER A 340 -19.76 12.72 -32.24
CA SER A 340 -21.19 12.81 -32.52
C SER A 340 -21.56 12.78 -34.00
N SER A 341 -20.62 12.99 -34.93
CA SER A 341 -20.90 12.89 -36.36
C SER A 341 -21.12 11.45 -36.81
N ASP A 342 -20.37 10.51 -36.22
CA ASP A 342 -20.36 9.11 -36.64
C ASP A 342 -20.84 8.15 -35.55
N ALA A 343 -21.30 8.68 -34.40
CA ALA A 343 -21.65 7.93 -33.20
C ALA A 343 -20.58 6.90 -32.81
N LYS A 344 -19.35 7.37 -32.58
CA LYS A 344 -18.22 6.50 -32.18
C LYS A 344 -17.52 7.02 -30.94
N ILE A 345 -16.90 6.10 -30.22
CA ILE A 345 -16.02 6.41 -29.09
C ILE A 345 -14.58 6.21 -29.53
N THR A 346 -13.77 7.23 -29.35
CA THR A 346 -12.33 7.15 -29.55
C THR A 346 -11.66 6.99 -28.19
N VAL A 347 -10.90 5.91 -28.01
CA VAL A 347 -10.00 5.73 -26.87
C VAL A 347 -8.57 5.87 -27.34
N THR A 348 -7.82 6.75 -26.69
CA THR A 348 -6.38 6.88 -26.87
C THR A 348 -5.69 6.10 -25.75
N MET A 349 -4.88 5.12 -26.12
CA MET A 349 -4.04 4.39 -25.18
C MET A 349 -2.76 5.18 -24.90
N ASN A 350 -2.28 5.19 -23.68
CA ASN A 350 -1.02 5.87 -23.35
C ASN A 350 0.24 5.04 -23.73
N ARG A 351 0.04 3.83 -24.27
CA ARG A 351 1.08 2.89 -24.68
C ARG A 351 0.57 1.96 -25.78
N ALA A 352 1.49 1.23 -26.41
CA ALA A 352 1.12 0.12 -27.28
C ALA A 352 0.43 -0.98 -26.48
N VAL A 353 -0.61 -1.57 -27.05
CA VAL A 353 -1.47 -2.57 -26.41
C VAL A 353 -1.77 -3.74 -27.33
N PHE A 354 -2.05 -4.89 -26.72
CA PHE A 354 -2.18 -6.17 -27.38
C PHE A 354 -3.30 -6.98 -26.75
N ASN A 355 -3.95 -7.88 -27.51
CA ASN A 355 -5.00 -8.73 -26.96
C ASN A 355 -4.49 -10.07 -26.39
N THR A 356 -3.18 -10.29 -26.38
CA THR A 356 -2.54 -11.43 -25.72
C THR A 356 -1.43 -10.99 -24.78
N ASN A 357 -1.15 -11.80 -23.75
CA ASN A 357 -0.10 -11.55 -22.77
C ASN A 357 1.34 -11.72 -23.32
N THR A 358 1.50 -12.03 -24.60
CA THR A 358 2.81 -12.19 -25.25
C THR A 358 3.30 -10.91 -25.94
N GLY A 359 2.58 -9.80 -25.78
CA GLY A 359 2.89 -8.56 -26.50
C GLY A 359 2.59 -8.65 -27.99
N SER A 360 1.56 -9.43 -28.37
CA SER A 360 1.15 -9.63 -29.76
C SER A 360 -0.37 -9.72 -29.91
N GLY A 361 -0.86 -9.55 -31.14
CA GLY A 361 -2.27 -9.60 -31.49
C GLY A 361 -2.97 -8.24 -31.40
N GLU A 362 -3.90 -8.00 -32.33
CA GLU A 362 -4.66 -6.75 -32.43
C GLU A 362 -5.86 -6.76 -31.50
N LEU A 363 -6.20 -5.60 -30.93
CA LEU A 363 -7.42 -5.48 -30.13
C LEU A 363 -8.68 -5.74 -30.97
N GLN A 364 -9.64 -6.38 -30.34
CA GLN A 364 -10.96 -6.70 -30.86
C GLN A 364 -12.01 -5.89 -30.11
N ALA A 365 -13.17 -5.71 -30.72
CA ALA A 365 -14.29 -5.05 -30.06
C ALA A 365 -14.70 -5.74 -28.74
N SER A 366 -14.57 -7.07 -28.68
CA SER A 366 -14.82 -7.88 -27.48
C SER A 366 -13.85 -7.65 -26.33
N ASP A 367 -12.72 -6.98 -26.56
CA ASP A 367 -11.76 -6.66 -25.50
C ASP A 367 -12.22 -5.48 -24.64
N PHE A 368 -13.31 -4.83 -25.04
CA PHE A 368 -13.90 -3.66 -24.40
C PHE A 368 -15.36 -3.87 -24.05
N ARG A 369 -15.82 -3.09 -23.06
CA ARG A 369 -17.22 -3.00 -22.67
C ARG A 369 -17.61 -1.57 -22.32
N PHE A 370 -18.75 -1.13 -22.82
CA PHE A 370 -19.40 0.12 -22.45
C PHE A 370 -20.29 -0.04 -21.21
N SER A 371 -20.42 1.04 -20.46
CA SER A 371 -21.50 1.30 -19.50
C SER A 371 -22.10 2.65 -19.82
N PHE A 372 -23.41 2.79 -19.70
CA PHE A 372 -24.13 3.99 -20.12
C PHE A 372 -25.05 4.49 -19.01
N ARG A 373 -25.13 5.82 -18.85
CA ARG A 373 -26.06 6.51 -17.97
C ARG A 373 -26.76 7.61 -18.78
N GLY A 374 -28.07 7.52 -18.92
CA GLY A 374 -28.88 8.48 -19.66
C GLY A 374 -30.36 8.17 -19.53
N SER A 375 -31.20 9.17 -19.81
CA SER A 375 -32.66 9.06 -19.66
C SER A 375 -33.40 8.92 -20.99
N TYR A 376 -32.83 9.43 -22.08
CA TYR A 376 -33.51 9.55 -23.38
C TYR A 376 -32.87 8.73 -24.50
N ALA A 377 -31.63 8.29 -24.31
CA ALA A 377 -30.98 7.28 -25.15
C ALA A 377 -30.75 6.00 -24.34
N THR A 378 -30.64 4.89 -25.05
CA THR A 378 -30.42 3.56 -24.49
C THR A 378 -29.33 2.84 -25.26
N LEU A 379 -28.35 2.30 -24.54
CA LEU A 379 -27.28 1.49 -25.11
C LEU A 379 -27.83 0.13 -25.54
N GLN A 380 -27.75 -0.16 -26.84
CA GLN A 380 -28.26 -1.41 -27.42
C GLN A 380 -27.24 -2.56 -27.29
N SER A 381 -25.96 -2.23 -27.26
CA SER A 381 -24.88 -3.20 -27.05
C SER A 381 -23.84 -2.67 -26.07
N ILE A 382 -23.56 -3.46 -25.04
CA ILE A 382 -22.46 -3.19 -24.11
C ILE A 382 -21.09 -3.53 -24.70
N THR A 383 -21.03 -4.31 -25.79
CA THR A 383 -19.80 -4.53 -26.54
C THR A 383 -19.78 -3.59 -27.75
N PRO A 384 -18.67 -2.90 -28.04
CA PRO A 384 -18.56 -2.11 -29.26
C PRO A 384 -19.00 -2.89 -30.51
N THR A 385 -19.73 -2.25 -31.41
CA THR A 385 -20.21 -2.91 -32.64
C THR A 385 -19.13 -3.03 -33.72
N SER A 386 -18.08 -2.24 -33.61
CA SER A 386 -16.91 -2.26 -34.49
C SER A 386 -15.68 -1.76 -33.77
N ILE A 387 -14.50 -2.09 -34.29
CA ILE A 387 -13.23 -1.51 -33.87
C ILE A 387 -12.40 -1.18 -35.11
N SER A 388 -11.71 -0.05 -35.09
CA SER A 388 -10.65 0.30 -36.02
C SER A 388 -9.54 1.02 -35.26
N SER A 389 -8.29 0.81 -35.64
CA SER A 389 -7.14 1.42 -34.97
C SER A 389 -6.28 2.22 -35.93
N LYS A 390 -5.60 3.23 -35.37
CA LYS A 390 -4.48 3.92 -35.99
C LYS A 390 -3.49 4.26 -34.88
N ASP A 391 -2.32 3.63 -34.91
CA ASP A 391 -1.33 3.70 -33.83
C ASP A 391 -1.95 3.31 -32.48
N ASN A 392 -1.86 4.16 -31.45
CA ASN A 392 -2.44 3.92 -30.13
C ASN A 392 -3.90 4.43 -29.99
N ILE A 393 -4.54 4.83 -31.09
CA ILE A 393 -5.89 5.39 -31.10
C ILE A 393 -6.86 4.34 -31.66
N TYR A 394 -7.89 4.00 -30.89
CA TYR A 394 -8.91 3.02 -31.25
C TYR A 394 -10.26 3.70 -31.33
N THR A 395 -10.96 3.49 -32.44
CA THR A 395 -12.32 3.97 -32.66
C THR A 395 -13.30 2.81 -32.56
N LEU A 396 -14.22 2.91 -31.62
CA LEU A 396 -15.17 1.90 -31.20
C LEU A 396 -16.57 2.31 -31.66
N GLY A 397 -17.26 1.42 -32.35
CA GLY A 397 -18.64 1.61 -32.78
C GLY A 397 -19.59 1.62 -31.59
N LEU A 398 -20.48 2.62 -31.54
CA LEU A 398 -21.48 2.76 -30.49
C LEU A 398 -22.87 2.55 -31.09
N ASP A 399 -23.70 1.74 -30.41
CA ASP A 399 -25.06 1.46 -30.83
C ASP A 399 -26.05 1.97 -29.78
N LEU A 400 -26.79 3.01 -30.15
CA LEU A 400 -27.74 3.72 -29.30
C LEU A 400 -29.10 3.79 -29.98
N SER A 401 -30.15 3.66 -29.18
CA SER A 401 -31.52 3.99 -29.57
C SER A 401 -32.01 5.18 -28.75
N GLY A 402 -32.76 6.08 -29.39
CA GLY A 402 -33.25 7.32 -28.78
C GLY A 402 -32.36 8.53 -29.08
N ASP A 403 -32.68 9.66 -28.44
CA ASP A 403 -32.04 10.94 -28.69
C ASP A 403 -31.04 11.30 -27.60
N ILE A 404 -29.92 11.93 -27.98
CA ILE A 404 -28.87 12.39 -27.08
C ILE A 404 -29.06 13.89 -26.80
N TYR A 405 -29.10 14.26 -25.52
CA TYR A 405 -29.33 15.63 -25.06
C TYR A 405 -28.15 16.24 -24.31
N GLY A 406 -26.94 15.67 -24.42
CA GLY A 406 -25.74 16.24 -23.79
C GLY A 406 -25.63 15.98 -22.28
N THR A 407 -26.56 15.20 -21.72
CA THR A 407 -26.56 14.83 -20.29
C THR A 407 -26.17 13.37 -20.08
N GLU A 408 -26.17 12.59 -21.16
CA GLU A 408 -25.81 11.20 -21.18
C GLU A 408 -24.30 11.03 -21.01
N THR A 409 -23.92 10.07 -20.19
CA THR A 409 -22.53 9.72 -19.92
C THR A 409 -22.27 8.29 -20.34
N ILE A 410 -21.16 8.07 -21.03
CA ILE A 410 -20.68 6.73 -21.38
C ILE A 410 -19.32 6.48 -20.76
N SER A 411 -19.15 5.29 -20.20
CA SER A 411 -17.89 4.80 -19.66
C SER A 411 -17.44 3.58 -20.48
N LEU A 412 -16.13 3.46 -20.68
CA LEU A 412 -15.48 2.37 -21.36
C LEU A 412 -14.63 1.59 -20.34
N TYR A 413 -14.58 0.27 -20.48
CA TYR A 413 -13.80 -0.60 -19.62
C TYR A 413 -13.12 -1.68 -20.47
N PRO A 414 -11.84 -2.00 -20.19
CA PRO A 414 -11.26 -3.26 -20.63
C PRO A 414 -12.03 -4.44 -20.03
N ILE A 415 -12.16 -5.53 -20.78
CA ILE A 415 -12.52 -6.83 -20.20
C ILE A 415 -11.33 -7.35 -19.39
N THR A 416 -11.59 -8.06 -18.30
CA THR A 416 -10.52 -8.64 -17.47
C THR A 416 -9.69 -9.62 -18.31
N ASN A 417 -8.36 -9.48 -18.24
CA ASN A 417 -7.41 -10.35 -18.97
C ASN A 417 -7.60 -10.32 -20.50
N SER A 418 -8.00 -9.17 -21.08
CA SER A 418 -8.13 -9.03 -22.53
C SER A 418 -7.16 -8.04 -23.17
N ILE A 419 -6.64 -7.06 -22.43
CA ILE A 419 -5.75 -6.03 -22.97
C ILE A 419 -4.46 -6.01 -22.15
N TYR A 420 -3.34 -6.10 -22.85
CA TYR A 420 -2.00 -6.19 -22.30
C TYR A 420 -1.06 -5.16 -22.90
N ASP A 421 0.00 -4.79 -22.19
CA ASP A 421 1.15 -4.09 -22.77
C ASP A 421 2.27 -5.07 -23.17
N ILE A 422 3.39 -4.54 -23.68
CA ILE A 422 4.55 -5.33 -24.11
C ILE A 422 5.23 -6.09 -22.96
N ASN A 423 5.06 -5.63 -21.72
CA ASN A 423 5.61 -6.24 -20.51
C ASN A 423 4.60 -7.21 -19.87
N SER A 424 3.51 -7.55 -20.54
CA SER A 424 2.43 -8.42 -20.03
C SER A 424 1.68 -7.84 -18.83
N ASN A 425 1.73 -6.52 -18.59
CA ASN A 425 0.81 -5.88 -17.64
C ASN A 425 -0.60 -5.85 -18.24
N ILE A 426 -1.60 -5.95 -17.37
CA ILE A 426 -3.01 -6.09 -17.70
C ILE A 426 -3.70 -4.73 -17.54
N ALA A 427 -4.52 -4.34 -18.52
CA ALA A 427 -5.42 -3.21 -18.36
C ALA A 427 -6.51 -3.55 -17.33
N GLY A 428 -6.48 -2.86 -16.19
CA GLY A 428 -7.47 -3.06 -15.13
C GLY A 428 -8.88 -2.70 -15.57
N ALA A 429 -9.87 -3.35 -14.96
CA ALA A 429 -11.29 -3.07 -15.20
C ALA A 429 -11.73 -1.68 -14.72
N VAL A 430 -10.87 -0.93 -14.02
CA VAL A 430 -11.07 0.47 -13.65
C VAL A 430 -9.95 1.26 -14.29
N GLN A 431 -10.29 2.21 -15.15
CA GLN A 431 -9.34 3.10 -15.82
C GLN A 431 -9.61 4.55 -15.38
N LYS A 432 -8.56 5.35 -15.19
CA LYS A 432 -8.70 6.74 -14.71
C LYS A 432 -9.49 7.62 -15.68
N ASN A 433 -9.17 7.51 -16.97
CA ASN A 433 -9.73 8.35 -18.02
C ASN A 433 -10.66 7.52 -18.91
N ASN A 434 -11.78 7.09 -18.35
CA ASN A 434 -12.63 6.08 -18.98
C ASN A 434 -14.03 6.56 -19.38
N THR A 435 -14.36 7.81 -19.10
CA THR A 435 -15.72 8.32 -19.18
C THR A 435 -15.77 9.60 -20.01
N THR A 436 -16.83 9.76 -20.81
CA THR A 436 -17.08 10.96 -21.61
C THR A 436 -18.58 11.28 -21.69
N LEU A 437 -18.90 12.55 -21.96
CA LEU A 437 -20.27 12.99 -22.22
C LEU A 437 -20.63 12.78 -23.69
N LEU A 438 -21.87 12.37 -23.94
CA LEU A 438 -22.39 12.32 -25.31
C LEU A 438 -22.97 13.68 -25.68
N ASN A 439 -22.17 14.53 -26.31
CA ASN A 439 -22.59 15.87 -26.72
C ASN A 439 -23.17 15.88 -28.14
N PHE A 440 -24.18 16.72 -28.39
CA PHE A 440 -24.75 16.91 -29.72
C PHE A 440 -23.83 17.72 -30.64
N ASN A 441 -23.76 17.35 -31.93
CA ASN A 441 -23.07 18.14 -32.93
C ASN A 441 -23.95 19.30 -33.44
N ILE A 442 -23.64 20.54 -33.05
CA ILE A 442 -24.36 21.73 -33.53
C ILE A 442 -24.10 22.00 -35.03
N SER A 443 -23.01 21.48 -35.60
CA SER A 443 -22.63 21.74 -37.00
C SER A 443 -23.50 21.01 -38.06
N ILE A 444 -24.38 20.09 -37.66
CA ILE A 444 -25.35 19.41 -38.56
C ILE A 444 -26.60 20.29 -38.82
N LEU A 445 -26.67 21.49 -38.24
CA LEU A 445 -27.73 22.48 -38.55
C LEU A 445 -27.40 23.38 -39.74
N SER A 446 -26.15 23.45 -40.22
CA SER A 446 -25.77 24.30 -41.36
C SER A 446 -25.81 23.60 -42.73
N SER A 447 -25.96 22.27 -42.77
CA SER A 447 -26.07 21.49 -44.02
C SER A 447 -27.50 21.06 -44.37
N ALA A 448 -28.48 21.29 -43.48
CA ALA A 448 -29.88 21.29 -43.85
C ALA A 448 -30.18 22.64 -44.50
N GLY A 449 -30.07 22.67 -45.83
CA GLY A 449 -30.18 23.87 -46.66
C GLY A 449 -31.37 24.77 -46.31
N GLU A 450 -31.14 26.06 -46.54
CA GLU A 450 -32.12 27.15 -46.60
C GLU A 450 -33.58 26.69 -46.69
N PHE A 451 -34.27 26.71 -45.54
CA PHE A 451 -35.64 27.19 -45.54
C PHE A 451 -35.68 28.39 -44.61
N GLY A 452 -35.85 29.56 -45.22
CA GLY A 452 -35.90 30.84 -44.54
C GLY A 452 -36.89 30.79 -43.38
N VAL A 453 -36.37 30.85 -42.15
CA VAL A 453 -37.18 31.25 -41.02
C VAL A 453 -37.18 32.77 -41.07
N ASN A 454 -38.19 33.33 -41.72
CA ASN A 454 -38.60 34.70 -41.46
C ASN A 454 -38.74 34.83 -39.94
N ASN A 455 -37.84 35.59 -39.33
CA ASN A 455 -37.84 35.85 -37.91
C ASN A 455 -38.98 36.82 -37.59
N THR A 456 -40.19 36.30 -37.50
CA THR A 456 -41.33 36.95 -36.86
C THR A 456 -41.72 36.13 -35.64
N ASN A 457 -40.89 36.12 -34.61
CA ASN A 457 -41.34 35.67 -33.30
C ASN A 457 -40.86 36.62 -32.19
N SER A 458 -41.76 37.52 -31.82
CA SER A 458 -41.67 38.48 -30.73
C SER A 458 -41.68 37.77 -29.37
N TYR A 459 -40.57 37.77 -28.62
CA TYR A 459 -40.54 37.31 -27.22
C TYR A 459 -39.78 38.26 -26.29
N VAL A 460 -40.08 39.55 -26.39
CA VAL A 460 -39.89 40.52 -25.30
C VAL A 460 -41.23 41.20 -25.10
N ASN A 461 -41.89 40.98 -23.95
CA ASN A 461 -43.07 41.78 -23.62
C ASN A 461 -42.63 43.22 -23.29
N LYS A 462 -43.54 44.18 -23.35
CA LYS A 462 -43.31 45.63 -23.15
C LYS A 462 -42.61 46.03 -21.82
N ASN A 463 -42.34 45.07 -20.93
CA ASN A 463 -41.68 45.27 -19.65
C ASN A 463 -40.33 44.52 -19.52
N GLY A 464 -39.77 43.97 -20.61
CA GLY A 464 -38.39 43.46 -20.64
C GLY A 464 -38.13 42.15 -19.89
N LYS A 465 -39.15 41.35 -19.57
CA LYS A 465 -38.96 40.07 -18.85
C LYS A 465 -38.80 38.90 -19.83
N ILE A 466 -37.66 38.21 -19.77
CA ILE A 466 -37.39 36.96 -20.51
C ILE A 466 -38.17 35.83 -19.81
N GLY A 467 -39.01 35.11 -20.56
CA GLY A 467 -39.73 33.94 -20.06
C GLY A 467 -38.81 32.72 -19.90
N SER A 468 -39.06 31.91 -18.88
CA SER A 468 -38.40 30.63 -18.64
C SER A 468 -38.91 29.57 -19.64
N GLY A 469 -38.11 29.23 -20.66
CA GLY A 469 -38.45 28.17 -21.61
C GLY A 469 -37.44 27.98 -22.75
N SER A 470 -36.62 26.93 -22.62
CA SER A 470 -36.10 26.01 -23.66
C SER A 470 -35.83 26.52 -25.11
N GLY A 471 -34.54 26.62 -25.43
CA GLY A 471 -33.82 25.89 -26.51
C GLY A 471 -34.27 25.97 -27.98
N LEU A 472 -33.32 26.35 -28.85
CA LEU A 472 -33.31 26.00 -30.28
C LEU A 472 -33.05 24.50 -30.49
N THR A 473 -33.79 23.82 -31.40
CA THR A 473 -33.31 22.84 -32.40
C THR A 473 -34.44 22.24 -33.28
N LYS A 474 -34.02 21.43 -34.28
CA LYS A 474 -34.60 20.95 -35.57
C LYS A 474 -36.05 20.38 -35.58
N TYR A 475 -36.78 20.63 -36.68
CA TYR A 475 -38.08 20.05 -37.11
C TYR A 475 -39.39 20.45 -36.40
N GLY A 476 -39.46 21.61 -35.74
CA GLY A 476 -40.76 22.27 -35.51
C GLY A 476 -41.77 21.52 -34.63
N LYS A 477 -41.33 20.57 -33.78
CA LYS A 477 -42.16 19.98 -32.73
C LYS A 477 -41.57 20.34 -31.37
N ILE A 478 -42.40 20.95 -30.52
CA ILE A 478 -42.03 21.36 -29.16
C ILE A 478 -41.69 20.09 -28.36
N ILE A 479 -40.44 19.95 -27.95
CA ILE A 479 -40.04 18.96 -26.95
C ILE A 479 -39.96 19.71 -25.62
N THR A 480 -40.94 19.46 -24.76
CA THR A 480 -40.91 19.88 -23.36
C THR A 480 -39.88 19.00 -22.65
N VAL A 481 -38.81 19.61 -22.15
CA VAL A 481 -38.01 18.97 -21.08
C VAL A 481 -38.94 18.91 -19.85
N PRO A 482 -39.09 17.76 -19.17
CA PRO A 482 -39.80 17.68 -17.90
C PRO A 482 -39.23 18.64 -16.84
#